data_AF-A0A1H7T7Y1-F1
#
_entry.id   AF-A0A1H7T7Y1-F1
#
_cell.length_a   1.000
_cell.length_b   1.000
_cell.length_c   1.000
_cell.angle_alpha   90.00
_cell.angle_beta   90.00
_cell.angle_gamma   90.00
#
_symmetry.space_group_name_H-M   'P 1'
#
loop_
_entity.id
_entity.type
_entity.pdbx_description
1 polymer ?
#
loop_
_entity_poly.entity_id
_entity_poly.type
_entity_poly.pdbx_seq_one_letter_code
_entity_poly.pdbx_strand_id
1 'polypeptide(L)'
;MAKTTTKLSLIKPEYSDEIEHTISALAENFQKLDDDSKTYVNTPPTSGVWPSKLILHANQLSIGGYLGWVNIRAGTAAPIWERLKSYSNGSHIVPKKDNGHYYTCIQTGYSGLTEPIFPVSNGGEVQDTRGANQWNSNHYYNVDDIVFPLLDNGRFYVCIQAGESGDVEPNWITVDGATTYDKNAVWASYRIARWKESGTAVHFRPFGKIE
;
A
#
# COMPACT_ATOMS: atom_id res chain seq x y z
N MET A 1 8.06 29.90 -41.92
CA MET A 1 7.61 28.88 -40.93
C MET A 1 8.83 28.44 -40.15
N ALA A 2 8.76 28.41 -38.82
CA ALA A 2 9.85 27.95 -37.99
C ALA A 2 10.20 26.49 -38.29
N LYS A 3 11.49 26.16 -38.34
CA LYS A 3 11.95 24.77 -38.54
C LYS A 3 11.87 24.03 -37.20
N THR A 4 11.44 22.78 -37.21
CA THR A 4 11.33 21.96 -35.99
C THR A 4 12.25 20.73 -36.03
N THR A 5 12.51 20.14 -34.86
CA THR A 5 13.14 18.81 -34.74
C THR A 5 12.14 17.70 -35.03
N THR A 6 12.60 16.49 -35.33
CA THR A 6 11.72 15.36 -35.71
C THR A 6 11.02 14.67 -34.54
N LYS A 7 11.70 14.45 -33.41
CA LYS A 7 11.16 13.66 -32.29
C LYS A 7 10.14 14.45 -31.46
N LEU A 8 10.56 15.63 -30.96
CA LEU A 8 9.80 16.42 -30.00
C LEU A 8 9.23 17.70 -30.60
N SER A 9 9.39 17.90 -31.91
CA SER A 9 8.94 19.13 -32.60
C SER A 9 9.41 20.41 -31.90
N LEU A 10 10.65 20.40 -31.38
CA LEU A 10 11.29 21.55 -30.77
C LEU A 10 11.55 22.61 -31.85
N ILE A 11 11.27 23.86 -31.54
CA ILE A 11 11.51 25.00 -32.43
C ILE A 11 13.02 25.21 -32.55
N LYS A 12 13.54 25.33 -33.77
CA LYS A 12 14.94 25.66 -34.03
C LYS A 12 15.07 27.17 -34.23
N PRO A 13 15.68 27.91 -33.29
CA PRO A 13 15.90 29.33 -33.47
C PRO A 13 16.78 29.63 -34.69
N GLU A 14 16.47 30.69 -35.40
CA GLU A 14 17.29 31.26 -36.47
C GLU A 14 17.84 32.63 -36.04
N TYR A 15 19.01 33.00 -36.57
CA TYR A 15 19.66 34.28 -36.21
C TYR A 15 18.84 35.52 -36.62
N SER A 16 17.89 35.34 -37.53
CA SER A 16 16.96 36.36 -38.00
C SER A 16 15.69 36.50 -37.16
N ASP A 17 15.48 35.63 -36.18
CA ASP A 17 14.28 35.64 -35.36
C ASP A 17 14.29 36.81 -34.37
N GLU A 18 13.12 37.34 -34.04
CA GLU A 18 13.01 38.32 -32.96
C GLU A 18 13.38 37.69 -31.62
N ILE A 19 14.06 38.48 -30.77
CA ILE A 19 14.60 38.01 -29.49
C ILE A 19 13.47 37.50 -28.57
N GLU A 20 12.37 38.24 -28.47
CA GLU A 20 11.24 37.85 -27.62
C GLU A 20 10.58 36.54 -28.08
N HIS A 21 10.40 36.38 -29.39
CA HIS A 21 9.90 35.15 -29.99
C HIS A 21 10.83 33.98 -29.71
N THR A 22 12.14 34.21 -29.84
CA THR A 22 13.16 33.19 -29.57
C THR A 22 13.13 32.73 -28.11
N ILE A 23 13.06 33.66 -27.15
CA ILE A 23 13.01 33.33 -25.73
C ILE A 23 11.76 32.51 -25.41
N SER A 24 10.60 32.90 -25.94
CA SER A 24 9.34 32.19 -25.74
C SER A 24 9.39 30.78 -26.33
N ALA A 25 9.92 30.63 -27.56
CA ALA A 25 10.11 29.35 -28.21
C ALA A 25 11.06 28.42 -27.44
N LEU A 26 12.12 28.97 -26.85
CA LEU A 26 13.05 28.21 -26.01
C LEU A 26 12.38 27.75 -24.70
N ALA A 27 11.57 28.60 -24.06
CA ALA A 27 10.81 28.22 -22.87
C ALA A 27 9.87 27.03 -23.16
N GLU A 28 9.15 27.05 -24.28
CA GLU A 28 8.31 25.92 -24.71
C GLU A 28 9.13 24.66 -24.98
N ASN A 29 10.29 24.80 -25.61
CA ASN A 29 11.19 23.66 -25.84
C ASN A 29 11.69 23.05 -24.53
N PHE A 30 12.04 23.87 -23.54
CA PHE A 30 12.50 23.38 -22.24
C PHE A 30 11.39 22.61 -21.52
N GLN A 31 10.14 23.08 -21.57
CA GLN A 31 9.02 22.32 -21.01
C GLN A 31 8.84 20.96 -21.72
N LYS A 32 8.88 20.93 -23.05
CA LYS A 32 8.78 19.66 -23.80
C LYS A 32 9.92 18.68 -23.49
N LEU A 33 11.13 19.20 -23.28
CA LEU A 33 12.29 18.38 -22.91
C LEU A 33 12.15 17.82 -21.49
N ASP A 34 11.64 18.62 -20.55
CA ASP A 34 11.35 18.17 -19.19
C ASP A 34 10.25 17.10 -19.18
N ASP A 35 9.17 17.32 -19.93
CA ASP A 35 8.05 16.38 -20.07
C ASP A 35 8.45 15.05 -20.75
N ASP A 36 9.39 15.06 -21.72
CA ASP A 36 9.94 13.83 -22.35
C ASP A 36 11.09 13.20 -21.53
N SER A 37 11.57 13.89 -20.49
CA SER A 37 12.68 13.39 -19.69
C SER A 37 12.29 12.11 -18.96
N LYS A 38 13.25 11.19 -18.86
CA LYS A 38 13.04 9.92 -18.15
C LYS A 38 12.92 10.19 -16.65
N THR A 39 11.86 9.69 -16.04
CA THR A 39 11.72 9.68 -14.57
C THR A 39 12.53 8.53 -13.98
N TYR A 40 13.41 8.83 -13.02
CA TYR A 40 14.18 7.83 -12.28
C TYR A 40 13.66 7.69 -10.86
N VAL A 41 13.54 6.45 -10.38
CA VAL A 41 13.07 6.11 -9.04
C VAL A 41 13.89 4.97 -8.44
N ASN A 42 13.99 4.91 -7.12
CA ASN A 42 14.63 3.79 -6.42
C ASN A 42 13.68 2.58 -6.30
N THR A 43 12.38 2.84 -6.16
CA THR A 43 11.31 1.84 -6.02
C THR A 43 10.03 2.35 -6.70
N PRO A 44 9.08 1.47 -7.06
CA PRO A 44 7.76 1.89 -7.50
C PRO A 44 7.10 2.81 -6.46
N PRO A 45 6.35 3.83 -6.91
CA PRO A 45 5.64 4.73 -6.01
C PRO A 45 4.56 3.99 -5.23
N THR A 46 4.36 4.42 -3.98
CA THR A 46 3.35 3.87 -3.06
C THR A 46 2.28 4.89 -2.69
N SER A 47 2.19 5.99 -3.43
CA SER A 47 1.19 7.04 -3.26
C SER A 47 0.95 7.79 -4.57
N GLY A 48 -0.17 8.50 -4.66
CA GLY A 48 -0.54 9.31 -5.83
C GLY A 48 -1.30 8.53 -6.90
N VAL A 49 -1.79 9.26 -7.90
CA VAL A 49 -2.52 8.71 -9.05
C VAL A 49 -1.59 8.65 -10.24
N TRP A 50 -1.53 7.50 -10.90
CA TRP A 50 -0.59 7.27 -12.00
C TRP A 50 -1.29 6.74 -13.24
N PRO A 51 -0.95 7.24 -14.44
CA PRO A 51 -1.49 6.75 -15.68
C PRO A 51 -0.91 5.39 -16.05
N SER A 52 -1.66 4.62 -16.84
CA SER A 52 -1.14 3.40 -17.47
C SER A 52 -0.07 3.74 -18.51
N LYS A 53 0.79 2.78 -18.82
CA LYS A 53 1.91 2.87 -19.78
C LYS A 53 3.05 3.82 -19.37
N LEU A 54 3.00 4.38 -18.16
CA LEU A 54 4.12 5.13 -17.61
C LEU A 54 5.31 4.20 -17.36
N ILE A 55 6.49 4.65 -17.78
CA ILE A 55 7.76 3.95 -17.54
C ILE A 55 8.55 4.74 -16.51
N LEU A 56 8.97 4.06 -15.45
CA LEU A 56 9.87 4.57 -14.43
C LEU A 56 11.19 3.82 -14.55
N HIS A 57 12.29 4.55 -14.66
CA HIS A 57 13.62 3.97 -14.75
C HIS A 57 14.21 3.75 -13.36
N ALA A 58 14.95 2.65 -13.18
CA ALA A 58 15.66 2.41 -11.94
C ALA A 58 16.85 3.37 -11.81
N ASN A 59 16.96 4.04 -10.67
CA ASN A 59 18.07 4.96 -10.39
C ASN A 59 19.41 4.24 -10.17
N GLN A 60 19.37 2.98 -9.74
CA GLN A 60 20.54 2.12 -9.58
C GLN A 60 20.31 0.80 -10.31
N LEU A 61 21.32 0.36 -11.05
CA LEU A 61 21.32 -0.90 -11.80
C LEU A 61 22.27 -1.89 -11.14
N SER A 62 21.88 -3.16 -11.11
CA SER A 62 22.69 -4.25 -10.59
C SER A 62 22.42 -5.52 -11.39
N ILE A 63 23.41 -6.42 -11.42
CA ILE A 63 23.23 -7.78 -11.94
C ILE A 63 22.14 -8.47 -11.11
N GLY A 64 21.17 -9.10 -11.76
CA GLY A 64 19.95 -9.64 -11.16
C GLY A 64 18.82 -8.62 -10.96
N GLY A 65 19.09 -7.33 -11.17
CA GLY A 65 18.12 -6.24 -11.07
C GLY A 65 17.31 -6.01 -12.35
N TYR A 66 16.60 -4.89 -12.40
CA TYR A 66 15.74 -4.50 -13.52
C TYR A 66 16.04 -3.06 -13.96
N LEU A 67 15.89 -2.79 -15.25
CA LEU A 67 16.08 -1.45 -15.83
C LEU A 67 15.04 -0.43 -15.32
N GLY A 68 13.89 -0.90 -14.85
CA GLY A 68 12.83 -0.07 -14.31
C GLY A 68 11.51 -0.81 -14.16
N TRP A 69 10.43 -0.03 -14.07
CA TRP A 69 9.05 -0.50 -13.93
C TRP A 69 8.14 0.16 -14.96
N VAL A 70 7.20 -0.62 -15.49
CA VAL A 70 6.13 -0.12 -16.34
C VAL A 70 4.80 -0.24 -15.60
N ASN A 71 4.04 0.85 -15.55
CA ASN A 71 2.68 0.79 -15.03
C ASN A 71 1.75 0.18 -16.08
N ILE A 72 1.18 -0.99 -15.82
CA ILE A 72 0.25 -1.63 -16.76
C ILE A 72 -1.22 -1.32 -16.46
N ARG A 73 -1.52 -0.64 -15.34
CA ARG A 73 -2.89 -0.27 -14.95
C ARG A 73 -2.92 1.12 -14.33
N ALA A 74 -3.73 2.02 -14.88
CA ALA A 74 -3.94 3.33 -14.29
C ALA A 74 -4.68 3.19 -12.95
N GLY A 75 -4.38 4.04 -11.97
CA GLY A 75 -5.04 3.99 -10.67
C GLY A 75 -4.28 4.73 -9.58
N THR A 76 -4.64 4.43 -8.34
CA THR A 76 -3.98 4.96 -7.14
C THR A 76 -2.89 4.00 -6.67
N ALA A 77 -1.70 4.53 -6.43
CA ALA A 77 -0.63 3.79 -5.78
C ALA A 77 -0.83 3.80 -4.26
N ALA A 78 -0.60 2.65 -3.64
CA ALA A 78 -0.66 2.48 -2.19
C ALA A 78 0.38 1.44 -1.75
N PRO A 79 0.88 1.51 -0.50
CA PRO A 79 1.78 0.49 0.04
C PRO A 79 1.10 -0.88 0.13
N ILE A 80 1.88 -1.95 0.09
CA ILE A 80 1.37 -3.31 0.31
C ILE A 80 0.93 -3.47 1.77
N TRP A 81 -0.14 -4.23 2.02
CA TRP A 81 -0.60 -4.61 3.36
C TRP A 81 0.52 -5.30 4.15
N GLU A 82 0.68 -4.90 5.41
CA GLU A 82 1.66 -5.46 6.33
C GLU A 82 0.96 -6.00 7.59
N ARG A 83 1.49 -7.07 8.18
CA ARG A 83 0.92 -7.72 9.37
C ARG A 83 1.16 -6.87 10.63
N LEU A 84 0.20 -6.85 11.55
CA LEU A 84 0.29 -6.11 12.83
C LEU A 84 0.81 -4.67 12.69
N LYS A 85 0.46 -4.00 11.60
CA LYS A 85 0.84 -2.62 11.36
C LYS A 85 -0.31 -1.70 11.76
N SER A 86 0.02 -0.62 12.45
CA SER A 86 -0.95 0.43 12.77
C SER A 86 -1.27 1.26 11.51
N TYR A 87 -2.56 1.47 11.27
CA TYR A 87 -3.07 2.29 10.18
C TYR A 87 -4.05 3.33 10.71
N SER A 88 -3.86 4.57 10.31
CA SER A 88 -4.79 5.67 10.58
C SER A 88 -5.95 5.66 9.59
N ASN A 89 -7.10 6.17 10.02
CA ASN A 89 -8.23 6.47 9.12
C ASN A 89 -7.74 7.28 7.91
N GLY A 90 -8.13 6.87 6.70
CA GLY A 90 -7.67 7.44 5.43
C GLY A 90 -6.39 6.81 4.85
N SER A 91 -5.68 5.94 5.58
CA SER A 91 -4.51 5.23 5.02
C SER A 91 -4.92 4.34 3.85
N HIS A 92 -4.07 4.22 2.84
CA HIS A 92 -4.30 3.35 1.69
C HIS A 92 -3.40 2.12 1.72
N ILE A 93 -3.92 1.00 1.22
CA ILE A 93 -3.14 -0.22 1.00
C ILE A 93 -3.52 -0.91 -0.32
N VAL A 94 -2.66 -1.80 -0.79
CA VAL A 94 -2.99 -2.86 -1.75
C VAL A 94 -2.72 -4.24 -1.13
N PRO A 95 -3.41 -5.30 -1.57
CA PRO A 95 -3.10 -6.66 -1.12
C PRO A 95 -1.74 -7.15 -1.64
N LYS A 96 -1.15 -8.12 -0.96
CA LYS A 96 0.11 -8.79 -1.35
C LYS A 96 0.01 -9.43 -2.73
N LYS A 97 -1.14 -10.04 -3.03
CA LYS A 97 -1.47 -10.53 -4.37
C LYS A 97 -2.37 -9.51 -5.04
N ASP A 98 -1.91 -8.92 -6.14
CA ASP A 98 -2.68 -7.94 -6.90
C ASP A 98 -4.07 -8.50 -7.24
N ASN A 99 -5.11 -7.76 -6.85
CA ASN A 99 -6.50 -8.11 -7.12
C ASN A 99 -7.24 -7.05 -7.95
N GLY A 100 -6.57 -5.97 -8.36
CA GLY A 100 -7.21 -4.86 -9.08
C GLY A 100 -7.38 -3.58 -8.28
N HIS A 101 -7.42 -3.66 -6.95
CA HIS A 101 -8.03 -2.63 -6.12
C HIS A 101 -7.10 -2.12 -5.03
N TYR A 102 -7.34 -0.88 -4.59
CA TYR A 102 -6.77 -0.34 -3.36
C TYR A 102 -7.87 -0.13 -2.33
N TYR A 103 -7.45 -0.12 -1.06
CA TYR A 103 -8.36 -0.07 0.08
C TYR A 103 -8.00 1.09 0.98
N THR A 104 -9.03 1.79 1.46
CA THR A 104 -8.89 2.87 2.44
C THR A 104 -9.24 2.35 3.82
N CYS A 105 -8.40 2.64 4.79
CA CYS A 105 -8.69 2.40 6.19
C CYS A 105 -9.83 3.33 6.62
N ILE A 106 -10.96 2.78 7.05
CA ILE A 106 -12.13 3.54 7.52
C ILE A 106 -12.26 3.53 9.05
N GLN A 107 -11.45 2.72 9.73
CA GLN A 107 -11.36 2.66 11.19
C GLN A 107 -9.89 2.47 11.59
N THR A 108 -9.34 3.46 12.29
CA THR A 108 -7.97 3.38 12.84
C THR A 108 -7.81 2.13 13.70
N GLY A 109 -6.74 1.40 13.47
CA GLY A 109 -6.40 0.19 14.21
C GLY A 109 -5.17 -0.50 13.64
N TYR A 110 -4.94 -1.73 14.09
CA TYR A 110 -3.90 -2.61 13.59
C TYR A 110 -4.49 -3.61 12.60
N SER A 111 -3.70 -3.94 11.58
CA SER A 111 -3.98 -5.11 10.74
C SER A 111 -3.78 -6.42 11.50
N GLY A 112 -4.46 -7.48 11.07
CA GLY A 112 -4.33 -8.80 11.67
C GLY A 112 -2.97 -9.47 11.38
N LEU A 113 -2.80 -10.70 11.90
CA LEU A 113 -1.62 -11.52 11.59
C LEU A 113 -1.66 -12.05 10.16
N THR A 114 -2.87 -12.30 9.64
CA THR A 114 -3.13 -12.85 8.31
C THR A 114 -3.91 -11.85 7.48
N GLU A 115 -3.45 -11.62 6.25
CA GLU A 115 -4.11 -10.70 5.32
C GLU A 115 -5.58 -11.09 5.09
N PRO A 116 -6.52 -10.13 5.22
CA PRO A 116 -7.94 -10.41 5.02
C PRO A 116 -8.23 -10.74 3.55
N ILE A 117 -9.36 -11.41 3.32
CA ILE A 117 -9.86 -11.59 1.95
C ILE A 117 -10.53 -10.29 1.57
N PHE A 118 -9.81 -9.47 0.81
CA PHE A 118 -10.31 -8.16 0.41
C PHE A 118 -11.47 -8.26 -0.58
N PRO A 119 -12.58 -7.53 -0.36
CA PRO A 119 -13.71 -7.52 -1.28
C PRO A 119 -13.34 -6.77 -2.57
N VAL A 120 -13.84 -7.26 -3.71
CA VAL A 120 -13.67 -6.61 -5.02
C VAL A 120 -14.94 -5.89 -5.50
N SER A 121 -16.03 -6.02 -4.75
CA SER A 121 -17.25 -5.25 -4.97
C SER A 121 -17.03 -3.79 -4.61
N ASN A 122 -17.54 -2.89 -5.44
CA ASN A 122 -17.42 -1.44 -5.24
C ASN A 122 -17.86 -1.02 -3.83
N GLY A 123 -16.97 -0.38 -3.08
CA GLY A 123 -17.23 0.09 -1.72
C GLY A 123 -17.40 -1.02 -0.67
N GLY A 124 -17.06 -2.27 -0.99
CA GLY A 124 -17.11 -3.39 -0.05
C GLY A 124 -16.19 -3.18 1.15
N GLU A 125 -16.64 -3.60 2.34
CA GLU A 125 -15.91 -3.43 3.59
C GLU A 125 -15.47 -4.76 4.18
N VAL A 126 -14.34 -4.78 4.88
CA VAL A 126 -13.83 -5.96 5.58
C VAL A 126 -13.11 -5.56 6.87
N GLN A 127 -13.31 -6.33 7.94
CA GLN A 127 -12.53 -6.24 9.17
C GLN A 127 -11.24 -7.04 9.03
N ASP A 128 -10.13 -6.49 9.51
CA ASP A 128 -8.81 -7.11 9.39
C ASP A 128 -8.55 -8.12 10.51
N THR A 129 -9.35 -9.17 10.54
CA THR A 129 -9.42 -10.13 11.66
C THR A 129 -9.42 -11.58 11.18
N ARG A 130 -8.84 -11.84 10.01
CA ARG A 130 -8.84 -13.18 9.42
C ARG A 130 -8.11 -14.18 10.33
N GLY A 131 -8.81 -15.27 10.63
CA GLY A 131 -8.30 -16.34 11.51
C GLY A 131 -8.62 -16.14 12.99
N ALA A 132 -9.26 -15.03 13.36
CA ALA A 132 -9.74 -14.83 14.71
C ALA A 132 -10.97 -15.70 15.01
N ASN A 133 -10.99 -16.28 16.21
CA ASN A 133 -12.12 -17.04 16.74
C ASN A 133 -12.63 -16.38 18.03
N GLN A 134 -13.82 -16.75 18.50
CA GLN A 134 -14.25 -16.32 19.83
C GLN A 134 -13.41 -17.01 20.91
N TRP A 135 -13.11 -16.32 22.00
CA TRP A 135 -12.42 -16.91 23.16
C TRP A 135 -13.23 -18.08 23.74
N ASN A 136 -12.54 -19.08 24.26
CA ASN A 136 -13.10 -20.31 24.81
C ASN A 136 -12.40 -20.67 26.13
N SER A 137 -13.18 -21.11 27.12
CA SER A 137 -12.72 -21.51 28.44
C SER A 137 -11.97 -22.85 28.41
N ASN A 138 -10.97 -23.02 29.27
CA ASN A 138 -10.16 -24.25 29.39
C ASN A 138 -9.63 -24.75 28.03
N HIS A 139 -9.24 -23.81 27.17
CA HIS A 139 -8.75 -24.09 25.83
C HIS A 139 -7.26 -23.82 25.75
N TYR A 140 -6.52 -24.74 25.13
CA TYR A 140 -5.10 -24.54 24.90
C TYR A 140 -4.88 -23.69 23.65
N TYR A 141 -4.35 -22.49 23.85
CA TYR A 141 -3.98 -21.57 22.79
C TYR A 141 -2.49 -21.64 22.49
N ASN A 142 -2.15 -21.56 21.20
CA ASN A 142 -0.78 -21.42 20.71
C ASN A 142 -0.43 -19.95 20.52
N VAL A 143 0.87 -19.64 20.51
CA VAL A 143 1.35 -18.32 20.09
C VAL A 143 0.81 -18.01 18.69
N ASP A 144 0.44 -16.75 18.46
CA ASP A 144 -0.21 -16.24 17.24
C ASP A 144 -1.69 -16.66 17.06
N ASP A 145 -2.31 -17.40 17.99
CA ASP A 145 -3.76 -17.55 17.98
C ASP A 145 -4.43 -16.19 18.23
N ILE A 146 -5.50 -15.91 17.48
CA ILE A 146 -6.25 -14.67 17.61
C ILE A 146 -7.62 -14.96 18.19
N VAL A 147 -7.99 -14.21 19.24
CA VAL A 147 -9.31 -14.31 19.85
C VAL A 147 -10.05 -12.99 19.89
N PHE A 148 -11.37 -13.10 19.88
CA PHE A 148 -12.31 -12.06 20.23
C PHE A 148 -12.90 -12.30 21.61
N PRO A 149 -13.19 -11.22 22.35
CA PRO A 149 -13.96 -11.32 23.57
C PRO A 149 -15.38 -11.86 23.31
N LEU A 150 -16.03 -12.43 24.32
CA LEU A 150 -17.41 -12.88 24.26
C LEU A 150 -18.37 -11.71 24.00
N LEU A 151 -18.06 -10.54 24.58
CA LEU A 151 -18.70 -9.27 24.28
C LEU A 151 -17.76 -8.41 23.44
N ASP A 152 -18.15 -8.13 22.20
CA ASP A 152 -17.36 -7.30 21.28
C ASP A 152 -17.01 -5.94 21.90
N ASN A 153 -15.72 -5.62 21.87
CA ASN A 153 -15.16 -4.35 22.34
C ASN A 153 -14.37 -3.63 21.23
N GLY A 154 -14.48 -4.08 19.97
CA GLY A 154 -13.79 -3.52 18.80
C GLY A 154 -12.30 -3.86 18.73
N ARG A 155 -11.84 -4.87 19.46
CA ARG A 155 -10.44 -5.31 19.54
C ARG A 155 -10.31 -6.80 19.26
N PHE A 156 -9.14 -7.19 18.81
CA PHE A 156 -8.70 -8.58 18.76
C PHE A 156 -7.49 -8.76 19.68
N TYR A 157 -7.29 -9.99 20.13
CA TYR A 157 -6.26 -10.34 21.09
C TYR A 157 -5.38 -11.43 20.49
N VAL A 158 -4.07 -11.20 20.48
CA VAL A 158 -3.09 -12.16 19.94
C VAL A 158 -2.40 -12.86 21.09
N CYS A 159 -2.39 -14.19 21.07
CA CYS A 159 -1.66 -14.98 22.05
C CYS A 159 -0.16 -14.77 21.85
N ILE A 160 0.52 -14.19 22.85
CA ILE A 160 1.98 -13.98 22.86
C ILE A 160 2.71 -15.02 23.71
N GLN A 161 1.98 -15.76 24.54
CA GLN A 161 2.48 -16.91 25.28
C GLN A 161 1.43 -18.02 25.24
N ALA A 162 1.81 -19.17 24.66
CA ALA A 162 0.95 -20.34 24.60
C ALA A 162 0.59 -20.85 26.00
N GLY A 163 -0.62 -21.35 26.14
CA GLY A 163 -1.12 -21.87 27.41
C GLY A 163 -2.61 -22.15 27.37
N GLU A 164 -3.06 -22.81 28.44
CA GLU A 164 -4.49 -23.02 28.68
C GLU A 164 -5.13 -21.74 29.25
N SER A 165 -6.28 -21.34 28.70
CA SER A 165 -7.11 -20.25 29.22
C SER A 165 -7.79 -20.61 30.54
N GLY A 166 -8.31 -19.60 31.23
CA GLY A 166 -9.13 -19.76 32.43
C GLY A 166 -10.49 -20.43 32.16
N ASP A 167 -11.19 -20.75 33.24
CA ASP A 167 -12.58 -21.21 33.22
C ASP A 167 -13.58 -20.07 32.97
N VAL A 168 -13.17 -18.84 33.28
CA VAL A 168 -13.92 -17.59 33.04
C VAL A 168 -13.10 -16.67 32.14
N GLU A 169 -13.79 -15.94 31.26
CA GLU A 169 -13.16 -14.96 30.37
C GLU A 169 -12.38 -13.90 31.17
N PRO A 170 -11.14 -13.57 30.78
CA PRO A 170 -10.36 -12.56 31.49
C PRO A 170 -10.95 -11.16 31.29
N ASN A 171 -10.67 -10.26 32.24
CA ASN A 171 -10.94 -8.83 32.03
C ASN A 171 -9.95 -8.27 31.01
N TRP A 172 -10.42 -8.10 29.77
CA TRP A 172 -9.59 -7.68 28.66
C TRP A 172 -9.07 -6.25 28.81
N ILE A 173 -7.76 -6.08 28.69
CA ILE A 173 -7.15 -4.75 28.63
C ILE A 173 -7.38 -4.15 27.24
N THR A 174 -7.81 -2.88 27.20
CA THR A 174 -8.21 -2.17 25.98
C THR A 174 -7.19 -1.11 25.56
N VAL A 175 -5.92 -1.31 25.91
CA VAL A 175 -4.79 -0.49 25.49
C VAL A 175 -3.98 -1.26 24.44
N ASP A 176 -3.68 -0.64 23.31
CA ASP A 176 -2.95 -1.30 22.23
C ASP A 176 -1.55 -1.75 22.69
N GLY A 177 -1.20 -3.01 22.41
CA GLY A 177 0.04 -3.66 22.83
C GLY A 177 0.10 -4.07 24.30
N ALA A 178 -0.91 -3.75 25.11
CA ALA A 178 -0.93 -4.17 26.51
C ALA A 178 -1.28 -5.66 26.64
N THR A 179 -0.80 -6.26 27.73
CA THR A 179 -0.89 -7.71 27.96
C THR A 179 -1.96 -8.09 28.97
N THR A 180 -2.85 -9.02 28.62
CA THR A 180 -3.83 -9.65 29.52
C THR A 180 -3.38 -11.07 29.85
N TYR A 181 -3.27 -11.39 31.14
CA TYR A 181 -3.01 -12.74 31.62
C TYR A 181 -4.33 -13.51 31.75
N ASP A 182 -4.35 -14.72 31.23
CA ASP A 182 -5.50 -15.62 31.19
C ASP A 182 -5.04 -17.02 31.58
N LYS A 183 -4.92 -17.25 32.90
CA LYS A 183 -4.28 -18.43 33.49
C LYS A 183 -2.84 -18.58 32.98
N ASN A 184 -2.60 -19.49 32.02
CA ASN A 184 -1.27 -19.75 31.47
C ASN A 184 -1.05 -19.07 30.11
N ALA A 185 -2.13 -18.67 29.43
CA ALA A 185 -2.07 -17.91 28.19
C ALA A 185 -1.85 -16.42 28.48
N VAL A 186 -1.11 -15.74 27.61
CA VAL A 186 -0.94 -14.28 27.67
C VAL A 186 -1.30 -13.67 26.34
N TRP A 187 -2.07 -12.59 26.37
CA TRP A 187 -2.68 -11.97 25.20
C TRP A 187 -2.20 -10.53 25.03
N ALA A 188 -1.84 -10.12 23.81
CA ALA A 188 -1.62 -8.72 23.45
C ALA A 188 -2.86 -8.13 22.77
N SER A 189 -3.29 -6.94 23.20
CA SER A 189 -4.51 -6.27 22.74
C SER A 189 -4.27 -5.37 21.53
N TYR A 190 -5.14 -5.43 20.52
CA TYR A 190 -5.05 -4.58 19.33
C TYR A 190 -6.43 -4.11 18.85
N ARG A 191 -6.57 -2.81 18.57
CA ARG A 191 -7.78 -2.28 17.93
C ARG A 191 -7.88 -2.77 16.49
N ILE A 192 -9.07 -3.18 16.07
CA ILE A 192 -9.32 -3.71 14.72
C ILE A 192 -9.24 -2.59 13.68
N ALA A 193 -8.41 -2.75 12.64
CA ALA A 193 -8.49 -1.95 11.43
C ALA A 193 -9.66 -2.43 10.53
N ARG A 194 -10.35 -1.49 9.88
CA ARG A 194 -11.38 -1.78 8.87
C ARG A 194 -11.00 -1.17 7.55
N TRP A 195 -11.21 -1.93 6.49
CA TRP A 195 -10.87 -1.56 5.13
C TRP A 195 -12.12 -1.42 4.28
N LYS A 196 -12.09 -0.44 3.38
CA LYS A 196 -13.12 -0.23 2.36
C LYS A 196 -12.48 -0.18 0.98
N GLU A 197 -13.01 -0.96 0.04
CA GLU A 197 -12.64 -0.88 -1.37
C GLU A 197 -12.86 0.55 -1.87
N SER A 198 -11.86 1.12 -2.54
CA SER A 198 -11.83 2.55 -2.87
C SER A 198 -11.54 2.85 -4.34
N GLY A 199 -11.35 1.83 -5.18
CA GLY A 199 -11.11 1.97 -6.61
C GLY A 199 -9.91 1.18 -7.11
N THR A 200 -9.48 1.49 -8.32
CA THR A 200 -8.42 0.76 -9.03
C THR A 200 -7.03 1.10 -8.50
N ALA A 201 -6.25 0.07 -8.15
CA ALA A 201 -4.84 0.22 -7.80
C ALA A 201 -3.97 0.29 -9.07
N VAL A 202 -2.87 1.04 -9.02
CA VAL A 202 -1.83 0.92 -10.07
C VAL A 202 -1.24 -0.49 -10.10
N HIS A 203 -0.59 -0.86 -11.21
CA HIS A 203 0.16 -2.11 -11.24
C HIS A 203 1.50 -1.92 -11.97
N PHE A 204 2.55 -1.66 -11.20
CA PHE A 204 3.91 -1.57 -11.71
C PHE A 204 4.53 -2.96 -11.86
N ARG A 205 4.97 -3.29 -13.08
CA ARG A 205 5.71 -4.52 -13.39
C ARG A 205 7.17 -4.18 -13.68
N PRO A 206 8.13 -4.89 -13.06
CA PRO A 206 9.53 -4.71 -13.41
C PRO A 206 9.79 -5.17 -14.85
N PHE A 207 10.71 -4.52 -15.56
CA PHE A 207 11.11 -4.87 -16.92
C PHE A 207 12.62 -4.72 -17.15
N GLY A 208 13.14 -5.34 -18.21
CA GLY A 208 14.56 -5.24 -18.56
C GLY A 208 15.47 -5.83 -17.50
N LYS A 209 15.26 -7.11 -17.18
CA LYS A 209 16.12 -7.85 -16.23
C LYS A 209 17.57 -7.81 -16.72
N ILE A 210 18.49 -7.57 -15.80
CA ILE A 210 19.94 -7.52 -16.07
C ILE A 210 20.51 -8.85 -15.60
N GLU A 211 21.08 -9.63 -16.52
CA GLU A 211 21.70 -10.94 -16.24
C GLU A 211 23.23 -10.86 -16.20
#